data_AF-A0A964I5B8-F1
#
_entry.id   AF-A0A964I5B8-F1
#
_cell.length_a   1.000
_cell.length_b   1.000
_cell.length_c   1.000
_cell.angle_alpha   90.00
_cell.angle_beta   90.00
_cell.angle_gamma   90.00
#
_symmetry.space_group_name_H-M   'P 1'
#
loop_
_entity.id
_entity.type
_entity.pdbx_description
1 polymer ?
#
loop_
_entity_poly.entity_id
_entity_poly.type
_entity_poly.pdbx_seq_one_letter_code
_entity_poly.pdbx_strand_id
1 'polypeptide(L)'
;MRAADTPESPPAGAGPQPSVTTQPSIEHVSPRRDSVGPQPKAFEWTAVSGAEGYALLLVNEIDIEQWEVTVQGTSVGVPKELVLDSGTYYWAVGAFREGRQVAYSGRSAFVVLK
;
A
#
# COMPACT_ATOMS: atom_id res chain seq x y z
N MET A 1 23.16 60.23 -5.50
CA MET A 1 23.94 59.03 -5.15
C MET A 1 23.62 58.60 -3.73
N ARG A 2 22.91 57.48 -3.56
CA ARG A 2 23.16 56.41 -2.56
C ARG A 2 22.03 55.38 -2.63
N ALA A 3 22.42 54.11 -2.56
CA ALA A 3 21.58 52.92 -2.64
C ALA A 3 20.74 52.70 -1.37
N ALA A 4 19.62 51.99 -1.53
CA ALA A 4 19.03 51.17 -0.49
C ALA A 4 18.46 49.90 -1.14
N ASP A 5 19.13 48.79 -0.85
CA ASP A 5 18.68 47.42 -1.00
C ASP A 5 17.60 47.14 0.04
N THR A 6 16.50 46.45 -0.31
CA THR A 6 15.86 45.48 0.59
C THR A 6 15.02 44.49 -0.24
N PRO A 7 15.18 43.18 -0.06
CA PRO A 7 14.34 42.14 -0.66
C PRO A 7 12.95 42.11 -0.02
N GLU A 8 11.94 41.89 -0.84
CA GLU A 8 10.56 41.67 -0.42
C GLU A 8 10.48 40.40 0.46
N SER A 9 10.15 40.58 1.74
CA SER A 9 9.90 39.48 2.68
C SER A 9 8.71 38.64 2.21
N PRO A 10 8.77 37.30 2.29
CA PRO A 10 7.58 36.46 2.10
C PRO A 10 6.57 36.73 3.23
N PRO A 11 5.26 36.69 2.95
CA PRO A 11 4.24 36.96 3.95
C PRO A 11 4.25 35.89 5.05
N ALA A 12 4.40 36.34 6.30
CA ALA A 12 4.14 35.53 7.48
C ALA A 12 2.64 35.23 7.54
N GLY A 13 2.25 33.98 7.29
CA GLY A 13 0.84 33.61 7.29
C GLY A 13 0.52 32.22 6.74
N ALA A 14 1.31 31.20 7.07
CA ALA A 14 0.83 29.82 7.05
C ALA A 14 1.04 29.27 8.45
N GLY A 15 -0.05 28.92 9.14
CA GLY A 15 0.01 28.21 10.41
C GLY A 15 0.78 26.89 10.27
N PRO A 16 1.00 26.14 11.37
CA PRO A 16 1.59 24.81 11.25
C PRO A 16 0.83 24.04 10.17
N GLN A 17 1.51 23.68 9.07
CA GLN A 17 0.97 22.74 8.10
C GLN A 17 0.44 21.56 8.91
N PRO A 18 -0.79 21.07 8.64
CA PRO A 18 -1.32 19.94 9.36
C PRO A 18 -0.25 18.87 9.36
N SER A 19 0.19 18.50 10.56
CA SER A 19 1.23 17.52 10.80
C SER A 19 1.03 16.37 9.82
N VAL A 20 2.04 16.08 9.00
CA VAL A 20 2.14 14.75 8.39
C VAL A 20 2.35 13.79 9.55
N THR A 21 1.27 13.45 10.25
CA THR A 21 1.27 12.37 11.22
C THR A 21 1.77 11.18 10.44
N THR A 22 2.99 10.73 10.73
CA THR A 22 3.62 9.57 10.11
C THR A 22 2.85 8.33 10.56
N GLN A 23 1.63 8.19 10.04
CA GLN A 23 0.82 7.00 10.22
C GLN A 23 1.61 5.86 9.56
N PRO A 24 1.84 4.73 10.23
CA PRO A 24 2.49 3.60 9.60
C PRO A 24 1.65 3.17 8.38
N SER A 25 2.21 3.33 7.18
CA SER A 25 1.64 2.83 5.93
C SER A 25 2.34 1.56 5.50
N ILE A 26 1.58 0.65 4.89
CA ILE A 26 2.11 -0.59 4.32
C ILE A 26 2.35 -0.35 2.84
N GLU A 27 3.55 -0.64 2.36
CA GLU A 27 3.91 -0.52 0.95
C GLU A 27 3.85 -1.89 0.26
N HIS A 28 3.43 -1.88 -1.00
CA HIS A 28 3.32 -3.06 -1.84
C HIS A 28 4.67 -3.33 -2.51
N VAL A 29 5.37 -4.38 -2.09
CA VAL A 29 6.70 -4.74 -2.63
C VAL A 29 6.55 -5.60 -3.87
N SER A 30 5.65 -6.58 -3.85
CA SER A 30 5.35 -7.47 -4.98
C SER A 30 3.92 -8.04 -4.86
N PRO A 31 3.12 -8.12 -5.93
CA PRO A 31 3.27 -7.39 -7.19
C PRO A 31 3.31 -5.89 -6.95
N ARG A 32 4.24 -5.18 -7.61
CA ARG A 32 4.29 -3.73 -7.49
C ARG A 32 3.01 -3.11 -8.06
N ARG A 33 2.66 -1.94 -7.52
CA ARG A 33 1.57 -1.12 -8.04
C ARG A 33 1.74 -0.91 -9.54
N ASP A 34 0.64 -1.11 -10.27
CA ASP A 34 0.50 -0.96 -11.72
C ASP A 34 1.42 -1.89 -12.54
N SER A 35 1.89 -2.98 -11.93
CA SER A 35 2.68 -3.99 -12.65
C SER A 35 1.83 -4.78 -13.63
N VAL A 36 2.45 -5.22 -14.73
CA VAL A 36 1.84 -6.04 -15.77
C VAL A 36 2.73 -7.25 -16.00
N GLY A 37 2.15 -8.46 -16.01
CA GLY A 37 2.93 -9.67 -16.20
C GLY A 37 2.14 -10.95 -15.97
N PRO A 38 2.83 -12.11 -15.86
CA PRO A 38 2.17 -13.36 -15.50
C PRO A 38 1.60 -13.31 -14.08
N GLN A 39 0.74 -14.29 -13.75
CA GLN A 39 0.25 -14.46 -12.39
C GLN A 39 1.41 -14.45 -11.38
N PRO A 40 1.34 -13.65 -10.32
CA PRO A 40 2.40 -13.60 -9.32
C PRO A 40 2.49 -14.91 -8.54
N LYS A 41 3.70 -15.25 -8.11
CA LYS A 41 3.96 -16.44 -7.28
C LYS A 41 3.79 -16.16 -5.79
N ALA A 42 3.91 -14.91 -5.38
CA ALA A 42 3.81 -14.47 -4.00
C ALA A 42 3.41 -12.99 -3.94
N PHE A 43 2.87 -12.61 -2.80
CA PHE A 43 2.61 -11.24 -2.41
C PHE A 43 3.56 -10.85 -1.27
N GLU A 44 4.12 -9.65 -1.31
CA GLU A 44 5.11 -9.13 -0.38
C GLU A 44 4.85 -7.67 -0.06
N TRP A 45 4.98 -7.28 1.20
CA TRP A 45 4.74 -5.91 1.67
C TRP A 45 5.74 -5.50 2.75
N THR A 46 5.73 -4.22 3.15
CA THR A 46 6.59 -3.72 4.22
C THR A 46 6.04 -4.04 5.61
N ALA A 47 6.95 -4.25 6.57
CA ALA A 47 6.59 -4.50 7.95
C ALA A 47 6.08 -3.22 8.65
N VAL A 48 5.08 -3.37 9.51
CA VAL A 48 4.59 -2.35 10.43
C VAL A 48 5.11 -2.66 11.82
N SER A 49 5.79 -1.69 12.44
CA SER A 49 6.31 -1.83 13.80
C SER A 49 5.18 -2.12 14.79
N GLY A 50 5.33 -3.21 15.56
CA GLY A 50 4.34 -3.64 16.55
C GLY A 50 3.13 -4.38 15.99
N ALA A 51 3.08 -4.68 14.68
CA ALA A 51 2.06 -5.56 14.14
C ALA A 51 2.31 -7.03 14.54
N GLU A 52 1.23 -7.74 14.86
CA GLU A 52 1.23 -9.17 15.20
C GLU A 52 0.92 -10.05 13.99
N GLY A 53 0.32 -9.48 12.96
CA GLY A 53 0.08 -10.13 11.69
C GLY A 53 -0.60 -9.22 10.67
N TYR A 54 -0.91 -9.81 9.52
CA TYR A 54 -1.44 -9.12 8.35
C TYR A 54 -2.55 -9.95 7.70
N ALA A 55 -3.61 -9.27 7.26
CA ALA A 55 -4.63 -9.83 6.39
C ALA A 55 -4.43 -9.27 4.98
N LEU A 56 -4.34 -10.15 3.98
CA LEU A 56 -4.28 -9.80 2.57
C LEU A 56 -5.63 -10.12 1.93
N LEU A 57 -6.17 -9.16 1.18
CA LEU A 57 -7.37 -9.32 0.36
C LEU A 57 -7.00 -9.09 -1.10
N LEU A 58 -7.41 -10.00 -1.98
CA LEU A 58 -7.30 -9.92 -3.43
C LEU A 58 -8.69 -9.97 -4.06
N VAL A 59 -9.00 -8.96 -4.89
CA VAL A 59 -10.24 -8.85 -5.65
C VAL A 59 -9.95 -8.63 -7.13
N ASN A 60 -10.92 -8.96 -7.99
CA ASN A 60 -10.85 -8.65 -9.42
C ASN A 60 -11.36 -7.22 -9.73
N GLU A 61 -11.46 -6.88 -11.02
CA GLU A 61 -11.83 -5.55 -11.49
C GLU A 61 -13.25 -5.09 -11.12
N ILE A 62 -14.15 -6.04 -10.79
CA ILE A 62 -15.52 -5.80 -10.35
C ILE A 62 -15.71 -6.10 -8.86
N ASP A 63 -14.63 -6.05 -8.07
CA ASP A 63 -14.62 -6.21 -6.62
C ASP A 63 -15.09 -7.60 -6.11
N ILE A 64 -15.03 -8.64 -6.95
CA ILE A 64 -15.25 -10.02 -6.50
C ILE A 64 -13.97 -10.54 -5.85
N GLU A 65 -14.09 -10.98 -4.60
CA GLU A 65 -13.03 -11.64 -3.86
C GLU A 65 -12.53 -12.89 -4.59
N GLN A 66 -11.22 -12.93 -4.78
CA GLN A 66 -10.51 -14.07 -5.36
C GLN A 66 -9.78 -14.86 -4.28
N TRP A 67 -9.26 -14.15 -3.27
CA TRP A 67 -8.48 -14.74 -2.19
C TRP A 67 -8.35 -13.80 -1.01
N GLU A 68 -8.54 -14.34 0.20
CA GLU A 68 -8.20 -13.69 1.46
C GLU A 68 -7.34 -14.63 2.31
N VAL A 69 -6.33 -14.09 3.00
CA VAL A 69 -5.48 -14.85 3.91
C VAL A 69 -4.94 -14.00 5.05
N THR A 70 -4.80 -14.59 6.23
CA THR A 70 -4.10 -13.98 7.37
C THR A 70 -2.78 -14.71 7.65
N VAL A 71 -1.70 -13.95 7.78
CA VAL A 71 -0.34 -14.46 8.06
C VAL A 71 0.38 -13.59 9.10
N GLN A 72 1.39 -14.15 9.77
CA GLN A 72 2.23 -13.40 10.70
C GLN A 72 3.42 -12.69 10.00
N GLY A 73 3.83 -13.18 8.83
CA GLY A 73 4.93 -12.62 8.05
C GLY A 73 4.51 -11.49 7.11
N THR A 74 5.47 -10.94 6.38
CA THR A 74 5.25 -9.89 5.37
C THR A 74 5.25 -10.41 3.93
N SER A 75 5.07 -11.72 3.78
CA SER A 75 5.03 -12.41 2.49
C SER A 75 4.11 -13.62 2.58
N VAL A 76 3.41 -13.92 1.48
CA VAL A 76 2.62 -15.13 1.33
C VAL A 76 2.68 -15.63 -0.11
N GLY A 77 2.93 -16.93 -0.28
CA GLY A 77 2.90 -17.59 -1.58
C GLY A 77 1.46 -17.77 -2.08
N VAL A 78 1.26 -17.64 -3.38
CA VAL A 78 -0.04 -17.88 -4.01
C VAL A 78 -0.36 -19.38 -3.95
N PRO A 79 -1.55 -19.79 -3.43
CA PRO A 79 -1.94 -21.19 -3.36
C PRO A 79 -2.10 -21.77 -4.77
N LYS A 80 -1.84 -23.07 -4.92
CA LYS A 80 -1.82 -23.73 -6.24
C LYS A 80 -3.19 -23.74 -6.91
N GLU A 81 -4.23 -23.69 -6.11
CA GLU A 81 -5.64 -23.73 -6.51
C GLU A 81 -6.13 -22.36 -7.00
N LEU A 82 -5.43 -21.27 -6.66
CA LEU A 82 -5.75 -19.93 -7.14
C LEU A 82 -5.19 -19.75 -8.56
N VAL A 83 -6.11 -19.71 -9.52
CA VAL A 83 -5.80 -19.46 -10.92
C VAL A 83 -6.47 -18.16 -11.33
N LEU A 84 -5.67 -17.18 -11.73
CA LEU A 84 -6.13 -15.89 -12.22
C LEU A 84 -6.19 -15.90 -13.74
N ASP A 85 -7.28 -15.40 -14.30
CA ASP A 85 -7.38 -15.13 -15.73
C ASP A 85 -6.67 -13.81 -16.09
N SER A 86 -6.48 -13.57 -17.39
CA SER A 86 -5.95 -12.27 -17.82
C SER A 86 -6.93 -11.17 -17.44
N GLY A 87 -6.46 -10.12 -16.76
CA GLY A 87 -7.33 -9.07 -16.24
C GLY A 87 -6.66 -8.19 -15.20
N THR A 88 -7.41 -7.18 -14.74
CA THR A 88 -6.96 -6.28 -13.67
C THR A 88 -7.40 -6.81 -12.31
N TYR A 89 -6.47 -6.80 -11.36
CA TYR A 89 -6.71 -7.21 -9.99
C TYR A 89 -6.27 -6.12 -9.03
N TYR A 90 -6.93 -6.08 -7.88
CA TYR A 90 -6.59 -5.20 -6.78
C TYR A 90 -6.28 -6.01 -5.55
N TRP A 91 -5.22 -5.62 -4.86
CA TRP A 91 -4.88 -6.23 -3.57
C TRP A 91 -4.61 -5.16 -2.53
N ALA A 92 -4.86 -5.52 -1.28
CA ALA A 92 -4.60 -4.67 -0.13
C ALA A 92 -4.21 -5.53 1.06
N VAL A 93 -3.52 -4.89 2.01
CA VAL A 93 -3.04 -5.50 3.25
C VAL A 93 -3.45 -4.63 4.43
N GLY A 94 -4.04 -5.25 5.46
CA GLY A 94 -4.27 -4.65 6.76
C GLY A 94 -3.35 -5.29 7.80
N ALA A 95 -2.60 -4.49 8.57
CA ALA A 95 -1.84 -4.98 9.70
C ALA A 95 -2.68 -4.90 10.97
N PHE A 96 -2.59 -5.90 11.85
CA PHE A 96 -3.32 -5.92 13.11
C PHE A 96 -2.42 -6.16 14.33
N ARG A 97 -2.90 -5.69 15.48
CA ARG A 97 -2.33 -5.90 16.80
C ARG A 97 -3.46 -5.95 17.82
N GLU A 98 -3.47 -6.96 18.69
CA GLU A 98 -4.52 -7.14 19.71
C GLU A 98 -5.93 -7.14 19.09
N GLY A 99 -6.07 -7.74 17.90
CA GLY A 99 -7.33 -7.80 17.15
C GLY A 99 -7.80 -6.49 16.51
N ARG A 100 -7.01 -5.41 16.57
CA ARG A 100 -7.32 -4.11 15.95
C ARG A 100 -6.42 -3.84 14.75
N GLN A 101 -6.99 -3.31 13.68
CA GLN A 101 -6.20 -2.84 12.55
C GLN A 101 -5.39 -1.60 12.94
N VAL A 102 -4.07 -1.65 12.75
CA VAL A 102 -3.12 -0.58 13.10
C VAL A 102 -2.55 0.15 11.87
N ALA A 103 -2.62 -0.48 10.70
CA ALA A 103 -2.21 0.10 9.44
C ALA A 103 -2.97 -0.52 8.26
N TYR A 104 -3.05 0.21 7.16
CA TYR A 104 -3.66 -0.24 5.91
C TYR A 104 -2.82 0.23 4.73
N SER A 105 -2.67 -0.61 3.72
CA SER A 105 -1.86 -0.32 2.53
C SER A 105 -2.57 0.59 1.51
N GLY A 106 -3.89 0.69 1.58
CA GLY A 106 -4.68 1.10 0.41
C GLY A 106 -4.68 0.02 -0.68
N ARG A 107 -5.43 0.23 -1.75
CA ARG A 107 -5.45 -0.69 -2.89
C ARG A 107 -4.22 -0.50 -3.77
N SER A 108 -3.63 -1.60 -4.22
CA SER A 108 -2.66 -1.67 -5.30
C SER A 108 -3.23 -2.46 -6.46
N ALA A 109 -3.03 -1.97 -7.69
CA ALA A 109 -3.45 -2.66 -8.90
C ALA A 109 -2.29 -3.46 -9.51
N PHE A 110 -2.62 -4.55 -10.21
CA PHE A 110 -1.73 -5.21 -11.16
C PHE A 110 -2.57 -5.88 -12.26
N VAL A 111 -1.93 -6.15 -13.40
CA VAL A 111 -2.57 -6.81 -14.55
C VAL A 111 -1.90 -8.15 -14.78
N VAL A 112 -2.73 -9.20 -14.85
CA VAL A 112 -2.32 -10.54 -15.25
C VAL A 112 -2.45 -10.66 -16.77
N LEU A 113 -1.40 -11.16 -17.42
CA LEU A 113 -1.37 -11.58 -18.82
C LEU A 113 -0.85 -13.02 -18.89
N LYS A 114 -1.58 -13.90 -19.57
CA LYS A 114 -1.17 -15.28 -19.86
C LYS A 114 -0.23 -15.38 -21.06
#